data_AF-A0A762ZNR0-F1
#
_entry.id   AF-A0A762ZNR0-F1
#
_cell.length_a   1.000
_cell.length_b   1.000
_cell.length_c   1.000
_cell.angle_alpha   90.00
_cell.angle_beta   90.00
_cell.angle_gamma   90.00
#
_symmetry.space_group_name_H-M   'P 1'
#
loop_
_entity.id
_entity.type
_entity.pdbx_description
1 polymer ?
#
loop_
_entity_poly.entity_id
_entity_poly.type
_entity_poly.pdbx_seq_one_letter_code
_entity_poly.pdbx_strand_id
1 'polypeptide(L)'
;MNNLPLLLDAREAIDYYHQHPDMTDAEKAYVVAFLSGEGRSNSQIREELGIEKVYTVTHLKRAGTLSEEELTLWLRNPRKITLGHVRAVAKLPISKREKLLRDLLHTRTPVHTYEAIAKGKEVDRDADIKRLETLMSDATARPIKIRYNPAKRSGELTLGFFTLDDLDDVCKALGFDPSEQM
;
A
#
# COMPACT_ATOMS: atom_id res chain seq x y z
N MET A 1 19.07 6.49 -14.61
CA MET A 1 18.08 5.51 -15.12
C MET A 1 18.56 4.15 -14.66
N ASN A 2 18.00 3.59 -13.59
CA ASN A 2 18.41 2.26 -13.15
C ASN A 2 17.58 1.25 -13.96
N ASN A 3 18.28 0.46 -14.77
CA ASN A 3 17.74 -0.74 -15.38
C ASN A 3 18.18 -1.94 -14.53
N LEU A 4 17.48 -3.07 -14.65
CA LEU A 4 17.91 -4.31 -14.02
C LEU A 4 19.28 -4.72 -14.59
N PRO A 5 20.16 -5.31 -13.76
CA PRO A 5 21.46 -5.79 -14.24
C PRO A 5 21.25 -6.93 -15.24
N LEU A 6 22.16 -7.06 -16.20
CA LEU A 6 22.26 -8.26 -17.02
C LEU A 6 23.08 -9.29 -16.21
N LEU A 7 22.49 -10.43 -15.90
CA LEU A 7 23.14 -11.53 -15.19
C LEU A 7 23.26 -12.73 -16.13
N LEU A 8 24.48 -13.23 -16.32
CA LEU A 8 24.78 -14.35 -17.23
C LEU A 8 24.79 -15.69 -16.49
N ASP A 9 25.28 -15.71 -15.27
CA ASP A 9 25.36 -16.91 -14.44
C ASP A 9 25.26 -16.63 -12.94
N ALA A 10 25.16 -17.70 -12.15
CA ALA A 10 25.01 -17.60 -10.69
C ALA A 10 26.20 -16.92 -10.00
N ARG A 11 27.42 -17.03 -10.54
CA ARG A 11 28.60 -16.40 -9.95
C ARG A 11 28.52 -14.89 -10.14
N GLU A 12 28.21 -14.43 -11.35
CA GLU A 12 28.03 -13.02 -11.65
C GLU A 12 26.91 -12.40 -10.81
N ALA A 13 25.80 -13.13 -10.60
CA ALA A 13 24.71 -12.69 -9.74
C ALA A 13 25.13 -12.49 -8.27
N ILE A 14 25.97 -13.38 -7.73
CA ILE A 14 26.52 -13.28 -6.36
C ILE A 14 27.52 -12.12 -6.28
N ASP A 15 28.43 -12.02 -7.25
CA ASP A 15 29.43 -10.95 -7.31
C ASP A 15 28.76 -9.57 -7.42
N TYR A 16 27.74 -9.44 -8.28
CA TYR A 16 26.94 -8.23 -8.42
C TYR A 16 26.30 -7.82 -7.08
N TYR A 17 25.72 -8.77 -6.35
CA TYR A 17 25.08 -8.51 -5.05
C TYR A 17 26.07 -7.95 -4.03
N HIS A 18 27.26 -8.53 -3.92
CA HIS A 18 28.29 -8.08 -2.97
C HIS A 18 28.93 -6.75 -3.35
N GLN A 19 29.02 -6.45 -4.65
CA GLN A 19 29.55 -5.17 -5.15
C GLN A 19 28.58 -3.99 -4.94
N HIS A 20 27.29 -4.26 -4.74
CA HIS A 20 26.24 -3.24 -4.63
C HIS A 20 25.48 -3.33 -3.29
N PRO A 21 26.10 -2.96 -2.16
CA PRO A 21 25.46 -3.07 -0.84
C PRO A 21 24.17 -2.24 -0.71
N ASP A 22 24.08 -1.14 -1.45
CA ASP A 22 22.94 -0.21 -1.45
C ASP A 22 21.81 -0.60 -2.42
N MET A 23 21.81 -1.85 -2.93
CA MET A 23 20.75 -2.37 -3.80
C MET A 23 19.36 -2.20 -3.20
N THR A 24 18.43 -1.79 -4.05
CA THR A 24 17.00 -1.75 -3.76
C THR A 24 16.44 -3.15 -3.59
N ASP A 25 15.29 -3.25 -2.92
CA ASP A 25 14.58 -4.54 -2.80
C ASP A 25 14.20 -5.14 -4.16
N ALA A 26 14.01 -4.31 -5.20
CA ALA A 26 13.72 -4.76 -6.55
C ALA A 26 14.91 -5.49 -7.18
N GLU A 27 16.11 -4.90 -7.08
CA GLU A 27 17.36 -5.52 -7.54
C GLU A 27 17.65 -6.81 -6.76
N LYS A 28 17.45 -6.79 -5.43
CA LYS A 28 17.63 -7.98 -4.59
C LYS A 28 16.66 -9.10 -4.97
N ALA A 29 15.41 -8.76 -5.26
CA ALA A 29 14.40 -9.72 -5.71
C ALA A 29 14.76 -10.33 -7.07
N TYR A 30 15.28 -9.52 -7.99
CA TYR A 30 15.77 -9.98 -9.29
C TYR A 30 16.93 -10.97 -9.15
N VAL A 31 17.97 -10.63 -8.39
CA VAL A 31 19.12 -11.51 -8.13
C VAL A 31 18.68 -12.83 -7.48
N VAL A 32 17.82 -12.77 -6.44
CA VAL A 32 17.34 -13.97 -5.75
C VAL A 32 16.50 -14.86 -6.67
N ALA A 33 15.66 -14.28 -7.53
CA ALA A 33 14.89 -15.05 -8.51
C ALA A 33 15.78 -15.68 -9.58
N PHE A 34 16.79 -14.95 -10.06
CA PHE A 34 17.78 -15.47 -11.01
C PHE A 34 18.51 -16.68 -10.41
N LEU A 35 19.08 -16.56 -9.20
CA LEU A 35 19.77 -17.66 -8.52
C LEU A 35 18.87 -18.88 -8.26
N SER A 36 17.60 -18.62 -7.95
CA SER A 36 16.63 -19.71 -7.81
C SER A 36 16.28 -20.37 -9.15
N GLY A 37 16.31 -19.63 -10.26
CA GLY A 37 16.13 -20.15 -11.62
C GLY A 37 17.30 -21.04 -12.04
N GLU A 38 18.50 -20.67 -11.61
CA GLU A 38 19.74 -21.46 -11.73
C GLU A 38 19.77 -22.71 -10.80
N GLY A 39 18.66 -23.00 -10.10
CA GLY A 39 18.50 -24.22 -9.30
C GLY A 39 19.03 -24.15 -7.87
N ARG A 40 19.49 -22.99 -7.39
CA ARG A 40 19.94 -22.86 -5.98
C ARG A 40 18.77 -22.94 -5.00
N SER A 41 18.97 -23.67 -3.92
CA SER A 41 18.03 -23.74 -2.81
C SER A 41 17.99 -22.43 -2.02
N ASN A 42 16.89 -22.18 -1.30
CA ASN A 42 16.79 -20.98 -0.46
C ASN A 42 17.89 -20.93 0.62
N SER A 43 18.40 -22.07 1.09
CA SER A 43 19.49 -22.11 2.08
C SER A 43 20.82 -21.69 1.46
N GLN A 44 21.14 -22.19 0.27
CA GLN A 44 22.35 -21.82 -0.47
C GLN A 44 22.35 -20.32 -0.81
N ILE A 45 21.24 -19.81 -1.36
CA ILE A 45 21.10 -18.37 -1.67
C ILE A 45 21.30 -17.52 -0.40
N ARG A 46 20.73 -17.95 0.74
CA ARG A 46 20.87 -17.22 2.00
C ARG A 46 22.31 -17.15 2.47
N GLU A 47 23.02 -18.28 2.40
CA GLU A 47 24.42 -18.39 2.80
C GLU A 47 25.33 -17.57 1.88
N GLU A 48 25.21 -17.74 0.56
CA GLU A 48 26.04 -17.08 -0.45
C GLU A 48 25.86 -15.56 -0.49
N LEU A 49 24.62 -15.09 -0.26
CA LEU A 49 24.31 -13.65 -0.21
C LEU A 49 24.45 -13.04 1.19
N GLY A 50 24.84 -13.81 2.21
CA GLY A 50 24.99 -13.32 3.58
C GLY A 50 23.69 -12.78 4.20
N ILE A 51 22.53 -13.34 3.81
CA ILE A 51 21.23 -12.88 4.30
C ILE A 51 20.96 -13.48 5.69
N GLU A 52 20.93 -12.63 6.72
CA GLU A 52 20.76 -13.08 8.10
C GLU A 52 19.37 -13.72 8.36
N LYS A 53 18.32 -13.06 7.88
CA LYS A 53 16.93 -13.42 8.18
C LYS A 53 16.44 -14.53 7.26
N VAL A 54 16.07 -15.67 7.86
CA VAL A 54 15.61 -16.88 7.14
C VAL A 54 14.48 -16.62 6.14
N TYR A 55 13.53 -15.76 6.47
CA TYR A 55 12.37 -15.49 5.62
C TYR A 55 12.66 -14.55 4.44
N THR A 56 13.78 -13.82 4.45
CA THR A 56 14.08 -12.78 3.45
C THR A 56 14.21 -13.36 2.05
N VAL A 57 14.91 -14.49 1.89
CA VAL A 57 15.03 -15.17 0.59
C VAL A 57 13.66 -15.58 0.05
N THR A 58 12.80 -16.16 0.89
CA THR A 58 11.43 -16.52 0.50
C THR A 58 10.60 -15.31 0.08
N HIS A 59 10.78 -14.17 0.75
CA HIS A 59 10.09 -12.92 0.41
C HIS A 59 10.56 -12.34 -0.93
N LEU A 60 11.87 -12.27 -1.13
CA LEU A 60 12.50 -11.76 -2.35
C LEU A 60 12.22 -12.66 -3.54
N LYS A 61 12.35 -13.98 -3.38
CA LYS A 61 12.02 -14.97 -4.42
C LYS A 61 10.58 -14.85 -4.91
N ARG A 62 9.63 -14.68 -3.98
CA ARG A 62 8.23 -14.44 -4.35
C ARG A 62 8.04 -13.10 -5.06
N ALA A 63 8.78 -12.07 -4.68
CA ALA A 63 8.71 -10.77 -5.33
C ALA A 63 9.38 -10.76 -6.72
N GLY A 64 10.35 -11.65 -6.96
CA GLY A 64 11.01 -11.78 -8.25
C GLY A 64 10.24 -12.59 -9.30
N THR A 65 9.00 -13.02 -9.01
CA THR A 65 8.10 -13.62 -10.03
C THR A 65 7.38 -12.57 -10.88
N LEU A 66 7.67 -11.29 -10.66
CA LEU A 66 7.17 -10.18 -11.47
C LEU A 66 7.79 -10.23 -12.87
N SER A 67 7.09 -9.66 -13.86
CA SER A 67 7.66 -9.45 -15.19
C SER A 67 8.77 -8.40 -15.15
N GLU A 68 9.56 -8.32 -16.20
CA GLU A 68 10.63 -7.33 -16.32
C GLU A 68 10.09 -5.90 -16.23
N GLU A 69 8.92 -5.63 -16.83
CA GLU A 69 8.26 -4.33 -16.77
C GLU A 69 7.82 -3.98 -15.35
N GLU A 70 7.29 -4.93 -14.60
CA GLU A 70 6.83 -4.74 -13.22
C GLU A 70 8.00 -4.54 -12.26
N LEU A 71 9.09 -5.31 -12.43
CA LEU A 71 10.33 -5.11 -11.68
C LEU A 71 10.96 -3.75 -12.00
N THR A 72 10.97 -3.35 -13.27
CA THR A 72 11.45 -2.03 -13.69
C THR A 72 10.59 -0.91 -13.12
N LEU A 73 9.26 -1.08 -13.08
CA LEU A 73 8.34 -0.15 -12.45
C LEU A 73 8.65 0.03 -10.97
N TRP A 74 8.89 -1.09 -10.26
CA TRP A 74 9.27 -1.09 -8.85
C TRP A 74 10.64 -0.43 -8.61
N LEU A 75 11.65 -0.81 -9.39
CA LEU A 75 13.01 -0.25 -9.34
C LEU A 75 13.02 1.28 -9.50
N ARG A 76 12.16 1.81 -10.36
CA ARG A 76 12.02 3.26 -10.58
C ARG A 76 11.22 3.97 -9.48
N ASN A 77 10.46 3.23 -8.67
CA ASN A 77 9.55 3.79 -7.67
C ASN A 77 9.68 3.13 -6.27
N PRO A 78 10.89 2.94 -5.71
CA PRO A 78 11.11 2.14 -4.50
C PRO A 78 10.49 2.74 -3.24
N ARG A 79 10.21 4.05 -3.23
CA ARG A 79 9.53 4.73 -2.12
C ARG A 79 8.00 4.55 -2.13
N LYS A 80 7.42 4.31 -3.31
CA LYS A 80 5.96 4.13 -3.46
C LYS A 80 5.61 2.64 -3.45
N ILE A 81 6.36 1.84 -4.19
CA ILE A 81 6.21 0.40 -4.27
C ILE A 81 7.25 -0.21 -3.35
N THR A 82 6.80 -0.86 -2.28
CA THR A 82 7.68 -1.54 -1.30
C THR A 82 7.58 -3.04 -1.48
N LEU A 83 8.53 -3.80 -0.93
CA LEU A 83 8.52 -5.26 -0.95
C LEU A 83 7.20 -5.87 -0.44
N GLY A 84 6.57 -5.23 0.56
CA GLY A 84 5.25 -5.64 1.06
C GLY A 84 4.16 -5.57 0.00
N HIS A 85 4.09 -4.46 -0.75
CA HIS A 85 3.14 -4.29 -1.84
C HIS A 85 3.34 -5.35 -2.92
N VAL A 86 4.57 -5.56 -3.36
CA VAL A 86 4.87 -6.55 -4.40
C VAL A 86 4.47 -7.96 -3.97
N ARG A 87 4.77 -8.35 -2.73
CA ARG A 87 4.39 -9.65 -2.18
C ARG A 87 2.88 -9.87 -2.09
N ALA A 88 2.10 -8.81 -1.92
CA ALA A 88 0.64 -8.88 -1.86
C ALA A 88 0.03 -9.31 -3.21
N VAL A 89 0.65 -8.90 -4.31
CA VAL A 89 0.13 -9.13 -5.67
C VAL A 89 0.88 -10.21 -6.45
N ALA A 90 2.02 -10.70 -5.95
CA ALA A 90 2.88 -11.67 -6.64
C ALA A 90 2.16 -12.93 -7.16
N LYS A 91 1.12 -13.41 -6.45
CA LYS A 91 0.33 -14.59 -6.84
C LYS A 91 -0.83 -14.29 -7.80
N LEU A 92 -1.10 -13.02 -8.11
CA LEU A 92 -2.18 -12.64 -9.01
C LEU A 92 -1.76 -12.79 -10.48
N PRO A 93 -2.73 -12.94 -11.40
CA PRO A 93 -2.46 -12.87 -12.84
C PRO A 93 -1.77 -11.56 -13.22
N ILE A 94 -0.89 -11.61 -14.23
CA ILE A 94 -0.07 -10.48 -14.69
C ILE A 94 -0.92 -9.22 -14.93
N SER A 95 -2.05 -9.34 -15.64
CA SER A 95 -2.94 -8.21 -15.94
C SER A 95 -3.48 -7.51 -14.69
N LYS A 96 -3.79 -8.26 -13.63
CA LYS A 96 -4.24 -7.68 -12.34
C LYS A 96 -3.08 -7.05 -11.57
N ARG A 97 -1.92 -7.70 -11.59
CA ARG A 97 -0.73 -7.24 -10.87
C ARG A 97 -0.22 -5.92 -11.44
N GLU A 98 -0.08 -5.83 -12.76
CA GLU A 98 0.36 -4.61 -13.44
C GLU A 98 -0.57 -3.44 -13.13
N LYS A 99 -1.89 -3.64 -13.25
CA LYS A 99 -2.88 -2.62 -12.92
C LYS A 99 -2.72 -2.11 -11.49
N LEU A 100 -2.69 -3.02 -10.51
CA LEU A 100 -2.58 -2.64 -9.09
C LEU A 100 -1.27 -1.91 -8.77
N LEU A 101 -0.15 -2.33 -9.36
CA LEU A 101 1.14 -1.66 -9.16
C LEU A 101 1.16 -0.25 -9.78
N ARG A 102 0.52 -0.05 -10.94
CA ARG A 102 0.34 1.27 -11.55
C ARG A 102 -0.58 2.15 -10.71
N ASP A 103 -1.69 1.61 -10.20
CA ASP A 103 -2.62 2.34 -9.32
C ASP A 103 -1.93 2.84 -8.03
N LEU A 104 -0.93 2.11 -7.52
CA LEU A 104 -0.10 2.52 -6.38
C LEU A 104 0.77 3.75 -6.67
N LEU A 105 1.05 4.07 -7.94
CA LEU A 105 1.80 5.29 -8.28
C LEU A 105 0.95 6.54 -8.08
N HIS A 106 -0.37 6.41 -8.25
CA HIS A 106 -1.37 7.46 -8.06
C HIS A 106 -1.89 7.52 -6.62
N THR A 107 -1.95 6.37 -5.93
CA THR A 107 -2.49 6.24 -4.57
C THR A 107 -1.39 5.84 -3.58
N ARG A 108 -1.20 6.60 -2.50
CA ARG A 108 -0.29 6.20 -1.40
C ARG A 108 -0.97 5.21 -0.47
N THR A 109 -1.37 4.07 -1.00
CA THR A 109 -2.11 3.04 -0.27
C THR A 109 -1.16 2.28 0.65
N PRO A 110 -1.42 2.18 1.97
CA PRO A 110 -0.61 1.38 2.87
C PRO A 110 -0.64 -0.11 2.54
N VAL A 111 0.43 -0.85 2.86
CA VAL A 111 0.57 -2.29 2.54
C VAL A 111 -0.62 -3.13 3.01
N HIS A 112 -1.10 -2.93 4.24
CA HIS A 112 -2.22 -3.72 4.80
C HIS A 112 -3.52 -3.49 4.02
N THR A 113 -3.79 -2.26 3.60
CA THR A 113 -4.94 -1.90 2.77
C THR A 113 -4.79 -2.50 1.38
N TYR A 114 -3.59 -2.39 0.80
CA TYR A 114 -3.29 -2.94 -0.51
C TYR A 114 -3.40 -4.47 -0.55
N GLU A 115 -3.00 -5.16 0.52
CA GLU A 115 -3.21 -6.60 0.68
C GLU A 115 -4.69 -6.99 0.70
N ALA A 116 -5.56 -6.17 1.29
CA ALA A 116 -7.00 -6.39 1.26
C ALA A 116 -7.56 -6.23 -0.16
N ILE A 117 -7.17 -5.16 -0.86
CA ILE A 117 -7.55 -4.92 -2.27
C ILE A 117 -7.09 -6.07 -3.16
N ALA A 118 -5.83 -6.52 -3.02
CA ALA A 118 -5.26 -7.62 -3.80
C ALA A 118 -6.01 -8.95 -3.57
N LYS A 119 -6.57 -9.16 -2.37
CA LYS A 119 -7.43 -10.30 -2.03
C LYS A 119 -8.87 -10.15 -2.48
N GLY A 120 -9.22 -9.06 -3.17
CA GLY A 120 -10.58 -8.76 -3.58
C GLY A 120 -11.51 -8.41 -2.42
N LYS A 121 -10.97 -8.05 -1.26
CA LYS A 121 -11.78 -7.50 -0.18
C LYS A 121 -12.07 -6.04 -0.53
N GLU A 122 -13.34 -5.67 -0.48
CA GLU A 122 -13.68 -4.25 -0.44
C GLU A 122 -13.04 -3.66 0.80
N VAL A 123 -12.13 -2.71 0.59
CA VAL A 123 -11.61 -1.88 1.68
C VAL A 123 -12.74 -0.95 2.03
N ASP A 124 -13.58 -1.42 2.94
CA ASP A 124 -14.80 -0.76 3.35
C ASP A 124 -14.47 0.40 4.29
N ARG A 125 -13.76 1.40 3.75
CA ARG A 125 -13.58 2.69 4.40
C ARG A 125 -14.93 3.37 4.62
N ASP A 126 -15.91 3.03 3.79
CA ASP A 126 -17.28 3.50 3.91
C ASP A 126 -18.02 2.82 5.08
N ALA A 127 -17.73 1.58 5.48
CA ALA A 127 -18.38 0.95 6.64
C ALA A 127 -17.97 1.58 7.97
N ASP A 128 -16.70 1.92 8.15
CA ASP A 128 -16.26 2.59 9.37
C ASP A 128 -16.84 4.01 9.45
N ILE A 129 -16.87 4.73 8.32
CA ILE A 129 -17.52 6.04 8.21
C ILE A 129 -19.02 5.92 8.46
N LYS A 130 -19.72 4.95 7.85
CA LYS A 130 -21.14 4.69 8.06
C LYS A 130 -21.45 4.31 9.51
N ARG A 131 -20.61 3.50 10.15
CA ARG A 131 -20.77 3.15 11.57
C ARG A 131 -20.65 4.40 12.45
N LEU A 132 -19.71 5.28 12.12
CA LEU A 132 -19.56 6.55 12.83
C LEU A 132 -20.75 7.48 12.57
N GLU A 133 -21.25 7.58 11.33
CA GLU A 133 -22.48 8.30 10.99
C GLU A 133 -23.67 7.77 11.81
N THR A 134 -23.85 6.45 11.92
CA THR A 134 -24.92 5.85 12.73
C THR A 134 -24.76 6.16 14.21
N LEU A 135 -23.56 5.97 14.78
CA LEU A 135 -23.30 6.25 16.19
C LEU A 135 -23.55 7.72 16.55
N MET A 136 -23.08 8.64 15.69
CA MET A 136 -23.30 10.07 15.91
C MET A 136 -24.77 10.44 15.72
N SER A 137 -25.45 9.83 14.74
CA SER A 137 -26.88 10.07 14.50
C SER A 137 -27.73 9.60 15.69
N ASP A 138 -27.41 8.43 16.25
CA ASP A 138 -28.10 7.87 17.41
C ASP A 138 -27.86 8.71 18.67
N ALA A 139 -26.62 9.16 18.89
CA ALA A 139 -26.27 9.96 20.06
C ALA A 139 -26.85 11.39 20.02
N THR A 140 -27.00 11.96 18.82
CA THR A 140 -27.47 13.34 18.63
C THR A 140 -28.94 13.44 18.21
N ALA A 141 -29.58 12.29 17.94
CA ALA A 141 -30.92 12.18 17.36
C ALA A 141 -31.10 12.97 16.04
N ARG A 142 -30.02 13.12 15.26
CA ARG A 142 -29.98 13.95 14.03
C ARG A 142 -29.40 13.19 12.85
N PRO A 143 -29.82 13.46 11.60
CA PRO A 143 -29.18 12.88 10.43
C PRO A 143 -27.76 13.43 10.26
N ILE A 144 -26.76 12.55 10.27
CA ILE A 144 -25.35 12.93 10.07
C ILE A 144 -24.79 12.23 8.84
N LYS A 145 -24.09 13.00 7.99
CA LYS A 145 -23.30 12.49 6.87
C LYS A 145 -21.86 12.96 6.96
N ILE A 146 -20.93 12.05 6.69
CA ILE A 146 -19.48 12.28 6.73
C ILE A 146 -18.92 11.93 5.35
N ARG A 147 -18.38 12.92 4.66
CA ARG A 147 -17.55 12.71 3.46
C ARG A 147 -16.11 13.00 3.81
N TYR A 148 -15.23 12.03 3.65
CA TYR A 148 -13.80 12.23 3.84
C TYR A 148 -13.05 11.98 2.54
N ASN A 149 -12.27 12.97 2.10
CA ASN A 149 -11.37 12.84 0.96
C ASN A 149 -9.95 12.52 1.47
N PRO A 150 -9.47 11.27 1.33
CA PRO A 150 -8.16 10.89 1.86
C PRO A 150 -7.00 11.55 1.10
N ALA A 151 -7.17 11.79 -0.19
CA ALA A 151 -6.14 12.39 -1.03
C ALA A 151 -5.90 13.86 -0.67
N LYS A 152 -6.96 14.58 -0.28
CA LYS A 152 -6.89 15.98 0.14
C LYS A 152 -6.73 16.18 1.65
N ARG A 153 -6.76 15.08 2.44
CA ARG A 153 -6.78 15.10 3.92
C ARG A 153 -7.83 16.07 4.49
N SER A 154 -8.96 16.17 3.81
CA SER A 154 -10.03 17.09 4.13
C SER A 154 -11.35 16.34 4.08
N GLY A 155 -12.35 16.82 4.80
CA GLY A 155 -13.67 16.23 4.82
C GLY A 155 -14.77 17.26 4.99
N GLU A 156 -15.99 16.78 4.89
CA GLU A 156 -17.23 17.51 5.08
C GLU A 156 -18.08 16.70 6.06
N LEU A 157 -18.58 17.37 7.09
CA LEU A 157 -19.58 16.85 8.01
C LEU A 157 -20.86 17.64 7.75
N THR A 158 -21.93 16.95 7.38
CA THR A 158 -23.25 17.54 7.22
C THR A 158 -24.12 17.09 8.38
N LEU A 159 -24.64 18.06 9.13
CA LEU A 159 -25.63 17.83 10.19
C LEU A 159 -26.99 18.32 9.72
N GLY A 160 -28.00 17.46 9.74
CA GLY A 160 -29.39 17.85 9.55
C GLY A 160 -29.97 18.47 10.82
N PHE A 161 -30.75 19.52 10.65
CA PHE A 161 -31.58 20.12 11.69
C PHE A 161 -33.06 20.08 11.27
N PHE A 162 -33.96 20.13 12.23
CA PHE A 162 -35.40 19.99 12.00
C PHE A 162 -36.17 21.30 12.10
N THR A 163 -35.69 22.26 12.90
CA THR A 163 -36.28 23.60 13.08
C THR A 163 -35.18 24.66 13.18
N LEU A 164 -35.55 25.95 13.18
CA LEU A 164 -34.58 27.03 13.37
C LEU A 164 -34.04 27.08 14.80
N ASP A 165 -34.89 26.84 15.80
CA ASP A 165 -34.45 26.74 17.20
C ASP A 165 -33.43 25.59 17.38
N ASP A 166 -33.66 24.49 16.66
CA ASP A 166 -32.79 23.32 16.63
C ASP A 166 -31.43 23.61 15.96
N LEU A 167 -31.39 24.55 15.00
CA LEU A 167 -30.16 25.05 14.41
C LEU A 167 -29.37 25.89 15.42
N ASP A 168 -30.03 26.70 16.25
CA ASP A 168 -29.37 27.47 17.30
C ASP A 168 -28.70 26.56 18.34
N ASP A 169 -29.34 25.45 18.70
CA ASP A 169 -28.77 24.43 19.59
C ASP A 169 -27.53 23.76 18.96
N VAL A 170 -27.57 23.47 17.66
CA VAL A 170 -26.41 22.94 16.92
C VAL A 170 -25.28 23.97 16.88
N CYS A 171 -25.58 25.24 16.61
CA CYS A 171 -24.62 26.33 16.64
C CYS A 171 -23.94 26.45 18.01
N LYS A 172 -24.72 26.45 19.10
CA LYS A 172 -24.20 26.49 20.47
C LYS A 172 -23.31 25.30 20.79
N ALA A 173 -23.70 24.09 20.38
CA ALA A 173 -22.89 22.88 20.55
C ALA A 173 -21.56 22.94 19.79
N LEU A 174 -21.50 23.69 18.70
CA LEU A 174 -20.27 23.97 17.94
C LEU A 174 -19.46 25.15 18.51
N GLY A 175 -19.91 25.75 19.61
CA GLY A 175 -19.25 26.87 20.29
C GLY A 175 -19.55 28.24 19.66
N PHE A 176 -20.64 28.36 18.90
CA PHE A 176 -21.11 29.63 18.35
C PHE A 176 -22.46 29.98 18.97
N ASP A 177 -22.55 31.11 19.69
CA ASP A 177 -23.83 31.60 20.22
C ASP A 177 -24.45 32.63 19.25
N PRO A 178 -25.55 32.29 18.55
CA PRO A 178 -26.22 33.23 17.64
C PRO A 178 -26.82 34.43 18.37
N SER A 179 -27.14 34.30 19.66
CA SER A 179 -27.82 35.35 20.43
C SER A 179 -26.90 36.47 20.91
N GLU A 180 -25.58 36.28 20.89
CA GLU A 180 -24.60 37.32 21.23
C GLU A 180 -24.23 38.23 20.04
N GLN A 181 -24.67 37.89 18.82
CA GLN A 181 -24.37 38.63 17.59
C GLN A 181 -25.57 39.32 16.93
N MET A 182 -26.76 39.21 17.51
CA MET A 182 -27.99 39.94 17.11
C MET A 182 -28.34 41.01 18.13
#